data_AF-A0A7K3PPD4-F1
#
_entry.id   AF-A0A7K3PPD4-F1
#
_cell.length_a   1.000
_cell.length_b   1.000
_cell.length_c   1.000
_cell.angle_alpha   90.00
_cell.angle_beta   90.00
_cell.angle_gamma   90.00
#
_symmetry.space_group_name_H-M   'P 1'
#
loop_
_entity.id
_entity.type
_entity.pdbx_description
1 polymer ?
#
loop_
_entity_poly.entity_id
_entity_poly.type
_entity_poly.pdbx_seq_one_letter_code
_entity_poly.pdbx_strand_id
1 'polypeptide(L)' 'TATAAAAATADLLPRRGRARPHAEKSLGTPDAGAHSLALITRAVHGALLEHH' A
#
# COMPACT_ATOMS: atom_id res chain seq x y z
N THR A 1 5.86 -7.78 -5.96
CA THR A 1 5.43 -6.59 -6.73
C THR A 1 4.89 -5.53 -5.78
N ALA A 2 4.76 -4.27 -6.19
CA ALA A 2 4.21 -3.22 -5.32
C ALA A 2 2.79 -3.57 -4.81
N THR A 3 1.95 -4.19 -5.66
CA THR A 3 0.62 -4.68 -5.28
C THR A 3 0.67 -5.75 -4.19
N ALA A 4 1.60 -6.72 -4.28
CA ALA A 4 1.74 -7.76 -3.26
C ALA A 4 2.24 -7.18 -1.93
N ALA A 5 3.17 -6.23 -1.97
CA ALA A 5 3.64 -5.53 -0.77
C ALA A 5 2.51 -4.71 -0.12
N ALA A 6 1.66 -4.06 -0.91
CA ALA A 6 0.49 -3.36 -0.40
C ALA A 6 -0.51 -4.31 0.27
N ALA A 7 -0.82 -5.45 -0.34
CA ALA A 7 -1.72 -6.45 0.23
C ALA A 7 -1.19 -7.02 1.57
N ALA A 8 0.12 -7.31 1.64
CA ALA A 8 0.77 -7.84 2.84
C ALA A 8 0.73 -6.87 4.04
N THR A 9 0.40 -5.59 3.84
CA THR A 9 0.22 -4.67 4.97
C THR A 9 -0.97 -5.01 5.86
N ALA A 10 -1.91 -5.84 5.38
CA ALA A 10 -3.00 -6.38 6.19
C ALA A 10 -2.50 -7.15 7.42
N ASP A 11 -1.31 -7.75 7.34
CA ASP A 11 -0.71 -8.55 8.41
C ASP A 11 0.10 -7.69 9.41
N LEU A 12 0.18 -6.37 9.18
CA LEU A 12 1.00 -5.47 9.98
C LEU A 12 0.17 -4.71 11.01
N LEU A 13 0.67 -4.66 12.25
CA LEU A 13 0.11 -3.77 13.26
C LEU A 13 0.49 -2.31 12.94
N PRO A 14 -0.47 -1.39 12.73
CA PRO A 14 -0.16 -0.03 12.33
C PRO A 14 0.43 0.76 13.49
N ARG A 15 1.68 1.20 13.33
CA ARG A 15 2.41 1.97 14.35
C ARG A 15 2.28 3.49 14.19
N ARG A 16 1.72 3.96 13.06
CA ARG A 16 1.67 5.39 12.68
C ARG A 16 0.36 5.74 11.97
N GLY A 17 0.10 7.03 11.75
CA GLY A 17 -1.05 7.51 10.98
C GLY A 17 -2.40 7.34 11.66
N ARG A 18 -3.49 7.52 10.89
CA ARG A 18 -4.87 7.47 11.39
C ARG A 18 -5.32 6.06 11.84
N ALA A 19 -4.64 5.01 11.39
CA ALA A 19 -4.94 3.63 11.78
C ALA A 19 -4.36 3.26 13.17
N ARG A 20 -3.34 3.98 13.66
CA ARG A 20 -2.67 3.69 14.94
C ARG A 20 -3.63 3.61 16.16
N PRO A 21 -4.61 4.51 16.35
CA PRO A 21 -5.55 4.42 17.47
C PRO A 21 -6.46 3.18 17.42
N HIS A 22 -6.55 2.51 16.27
CA HIS A 22 -7.39 1.35 16.04
C HIS A 22 -6.56 0.10 15.71
N ALA A 23 -5.32 0.03 16.20
CA ALA A 23 -4.30 -0.90 15.70
C ALA A 23 -4.76 -2.36 15.61
N GLU A 24 -5.31 -2.94 16.69
CA GLU A 24 -5.78 -4.33 16.69
C GLU A 24 -6.98 -4.54 15.75
N LYS A 25 -7.85 -3.53 15.63
CA LYS A 25 -9.01 -3.56 14.72
C LYS A 25 -8.62 -3.38 13.25
N SER A 26 -7.43 -2.83 12.99
CA SER A 26 -6.91 -2.63 11.63
C SER A 26 -6.19 -3.87 11.07
N LEU A 27 -5.90 -4.88 11.89
CA LEU A 27 -5.37 -6.16 11.40
C LEU A 27 -6.35 -6.82 10.43
N GLY A 28 -5.82 -7.37 9.34
CA GLY A 28 -6.60 -7.93 8.23
C GLY A 28 -7.07 -6.89 7.20
N THR A 29 -6.83 -5.59 7.43
CA THR A 29 -7.15 -4.52 6.47
C THR A 29 -5.86 -3.96 5.85
N PRO A 30 -5.64 -4.10 4.54
CA PRO A 30 -4.50 -3.48 3.87
C PRO A 30 -4.48 -1.96 4.06
N ASP A 31 -3.28 -1.38 4.19
CA ASP A 31 -3.07 0.05 4.22
C ASP A 31 -3.45 0.69 2.88
N ALA A 32 -4.40 1.63 2.93
CA ALA A 32 -4.88 2.34 1.75
C ALA A 32 -3.78 3.19 1.07
N GLY A 33 -2.82 3.69 1.86
CA GLY A 33 -1.67 4.43 1.34
C GLY A 33 -0.74 3.56 0.51
N ALA A 34 -0.44 2.35 0.99
CA ALA A 34 0.35 1.35 0.28
C ALA A 34 -0.33 0.90 -1.02
N HIS A 35 -1.65 0.70 -1.01
CA HIS A 35 -2.41 0.42 -2.25
C HIS A 35 -2.33 1.57 -3.25
N SER A 36 -2.51 2.81 -2.79
CA SER A 36 -2.39 4.00 -3.64
C SER A 36 -0.98 4.09 -4.25
N LEU A 37 0.06 3.82 -3.46
CA LEU A 37 1.44 3.80 -3.95
C LEU A 37 1.68 2.69 -4.99
N ALA A 38 1.09 1.50 -4.80
CA ALA A 38 1.16 0.44 -5.80
C ALA A 38 0.51 0.85 -7.14
N LEU A 39 -0.59 1.60 -7.09
CA LEU A 39 -1.23 2.13 -8.30
C LEU A 39 -0.37 3.20 -8.98
N ILE A 40 0.20 4.13 -8.21
CA ILE A 40 1.09 5.18 -8.71
C ILE A 40 2.32 4.56 -9.39
N THR A 41 2.99 3.62 -8.73
CA THR A 41 4.17 2.95 -9.29
C THR A 41 3.86 2.19 -10.57
N ARG A 42 2.70 1.53 -10.66
CA ARG A 42 2.23 0.91 -11.91
C ARG A 42 2.01 1.92 -13.03
N ALA A 43 1.41 3.07 -12.74
CA ALA A 43 1.20 4.13 -13.74
C ALA A 43 2.54 4.71 -14.23
N VAL A 44 3.45 5.03 -13.31
CA VAL A 44 4.80 5.53 -13.64
C VAL A 44 5.58 4.52 -14.47
N HIS A 45 5.50 3.22 -14.13
CA HIS A 45 6.13 2.17 -14.93
C HIS A 45 5.63 2.18 -16.38
N GLY A 46 4.32 2.32 -16.60
CA GLY A 46 3.75 2.47 -17.94
C GLY A 46 4.30 3.69 -18.67
N ALA A 47 4.28 4.86 -18.04
CA ALA A 47 4.82 6.09 -18.64
C ALA A 47 6.31 5.99 -18.99
N LEU A 48 7.11 5.32 -18.16
CA LEU A 48 8.53 5.10 -18.45
C LEU A 48 8.70 4.20 -19.68
N LEU A 49 7.93 3.12 -19.80
CA LEU A 49 7.99 2.24 -20.98
C LEU A 49 7.54 2.95 -22.27
N GLU A 50 6.65 3.92 -22.19
CA GLU A 50 6.19 4.72 -23.34
C GLU A 50 7.21 5.77 -23.81
N HIS A 51 8.14 6.17 -22.94
CA HIS A 51 9.14 7.22 -23.19
C HIS A 51 10.59 6.71 -23.34
N HIS A 52 10.78 5.39 -23.41
CA HIS A 52 12.04 4.71 -23.71
C HIS A 52 11.96 4.00 -25.07
#